data_AF-A0A522YXT1-F1
#
_entry.id   AF-A0A522YXT1-F1
#
_cell.length_a   1.000
_cell.length_b   1.000
_cell.length_c   1.000
_cell.angle_alpha   90.00
_cell.angle_beta   90.00
_cell.angle_gamma   90.00
#
_symmetry.space_group_name_H-M   'P 1'
#
loop_
_entity.id
_entity.type
_entity.pdbx_description
1 polymer ?
#
loop_
_entity_poly.entity_id
_entity_poly.type
_entity_poly.pdbx_seq_one_letter_code
_entity_poly.pdbx_strand_id
1 'polypeptide(L)'
;MTLTAALALSAPVLAAPTLESAAFAARNSFYAAHPAGFAAAGMPSIPGVAVPGQRALFESKVAASEGSVAPQAAPAAEADLKALLNSHLKAQLTVTLGGKKTYISGVFDRQQNAFLSIWIEGEAAPVLFNIKGLMEKEGSVQSGSTGYKVYLEANPLQPLKSKIAFENKANEDDVQTVRLGNLLNAIEASGQVVALTGQSYRLFYFQDVMESGGSVVLNPNSRTIALILKDGDEMHVFLIPEENVASDKLSVFKVYKDKKIGVQNAAGKLRIYEL
;
A
#
# COMPACT_ATOMS: atom_id res chain seq x y z
N MET A 1 -42.66 47.59 -50.60
CA MET A 1 -41.64 48.02 -49.62
C MET A 1 -41.26 46.80 -48.81
N THR A 2 -40.17 46.14 -49.19
CA THR A 2 -39.67 44.90 -48.62
C THR A 2 -38.51 45.25 -47.70
N LEU A 3 -38.64 44.99 -46.39
CA LEU A 3 -37.57 45.18 -45.41
C LEU A 3 -36.60 43.99 -45.45
N THR A 4 -35.36 44.28 -45.80
CA THR A 4 -34.20 43.38 -45.75
C THR A 4 -33.72 43.29 -44.31
N ALA A 5 -33.77 42.11 -43.69
CA ALA A 5 -33.14 41.86 -42.38
C ALA A 5 -31.71 41.36 -42.60
N ALA A 6 -30.72 42.14 -42.12
CA ALA A 6 -29.32 41.76 -42.10
C ALA A 6 -29.04 40.82 -40.92
N LEU A 7 -28.58 39.59 -41.20
CA LEU A 7 -27.99 38.70 -40.20
C LEU A 7 -26.57 39.17 -39.89
N ALA A 8 -26.36 39.63 -38.65
CA ALA A 8 -25.02 39.82 -38.10
C ALA A 8 -24.45 38.46 -37.67
N LEU A 9 -23.42 37.99 -38.37
CA LEU A 9 -22.57 36.88 -37.95
C LEU A 9 -21.64 37.38 -36.81
N SER A 10 -21.91 36.97 -35.59
CA SER A 10 -20.94 37.06 -34.50
C SER A 10 -19.91 35.93 -34.63
N ALA A 11 -18.67 36.28 -34.91
CA ALA A 11 -17.55 35.35 -34.85
C ALA A 11 -17.32 34.91 -33.38
N PRO A 12 -16.98 33.64 -33.11
CA PRO A 12 -16.56 33.23 -31.79
C PRO A 12 -15.24 33.90 -31.44
N VAL A 13 -15.23 34.63 -30.33
CA VAL A 13 -14.02 35.15 -29.69
C VAL A 13 -13.19 33.95 -29.27
N LEU A 14 -12.05 33.71 -29.94
CA LEU A 14 -11.03 32.78 -29.43
C LEU A 14 -10.56 33.33 -28.08
N ALA A 15 -10.94 32.67 -26.99
CA ALA A 15 -10.38 32.92 -25.69
C ALA A 15 -8.86 32.66 -25.77
N ALA A 16 -8.06 33.67 -25.41
CA ALA A 16 -6.63 33.50 -25.26
C ALA A 16 -6.35 32.41 -24.20
N PRO A 17 -5.39 31.50 -24.45
CA PRO A 17 -5.04 30.47 -23.48
C PRO A 17 -4.62 31.13 -22.15
N THR A 18 -5.26 30.71 -21.06
CA THR A 18 -4.86 31.14 -19.72
C THR A 18 -3.47 30.60 -19.40
N LEU A 19 -2.70 31.33 -18.58
CA LEU A 19 -1.32 30.99 -18.18
C LEU A 19 -1.17 29.56 -17.62
N GLU A 20 -2.25 28.94 -17.13
CA GLU A 20 -2.27 27.54 -16.68
C GLU A 20 -2.21 26.53 -17.83
N SER A 21 -2.76 26.84 -19.01
CA SER A 21 -2.73 25.97 -20.19
C SER A 21 -1.36 25.97 -20.92
N ALA A 22 -0.63 27.09 -20.87
CA ALA A 22 0.72 27.20 -21.41
C ALA A 22 1.75 26.44 -20.56
N ALA A 23 1.56 26.39 -19.24
CA ALA A 23 2.41 25.61 -18.33
C ALA A 23 2.20 24.09 -18.47
N PHE A 24 1.00 23.65 -18.89
CA PHE A 24 0.71 22.24 -19.17
C PHE A 24 1.34 21.78 -20.51
N ALA A 25 1.25 22.60 -21.56
CA ALA A 25 1.88 22.30 -22.85
C ALA A 25 3.42 22.29 -22.80
N ALA A 26 4.03 23.15 -21.98
CA ALA A 26 5.49 23.17 -21.76
C ALA A 26 6.00 21.99 -20.92
N ARG A 27 5.16 21.37 -20.07
CA ARG A 27 5.51 20.15 -19.33
C ARG A 27 5.44 18.89 -20.20
N ASN A 28 4.49 18.83 -21.14
CA ASN A 28 4.40 17.72 -22.08
C ASN A 28 5.53 17.70 -23.13
N SER A 29 6.21 18.82 -23.37
CA SER A 29 7.36 18.88 -24.29
C SER A 29 8.67 18.40 -23.64
N PHE A 30 8.75 18.28 -22.31
CA PHE A 30 9.95 17.76 -21.63
C PHE A 30 10.03 16.23 -21.63
N TYR A 31 8.91 15.52 -21.83
CA TYR A 31 8.86 14.06 -21.93
C TYR A 31 8.89 13.53 -23.36
N ALA A 32 8.70 14.37 -24.37
CA ALA A 32 8.72 13.98 -25.79
C ALA A 32 10.13 13.95 -26.41
N ALA A 33 11.18 14.26 -25.64
CA ALA A 33 12.56 14.34 -26.14
C ALA A 33 13.54 13.52 -25.29
N HIS A 34 13.36 12.19 -25.21
CA HIS A 34 14.49 11.28 -25.03
C HIS A 34 14.22 9.92 -25.71
N PRO A 35 14.81 9.68 -26.89
CA PRO A 35 14.75 8.38 -27.55
C PRO A 35 15.74 7.41 -26.89
N ALA A 36 15.33 6.14 -26.81
CA ALA A 36 16.14 4.92 -26.73
C ALA A 36 17.65 5.09 -26.46
N GLY A 37 18.10 4.81 -25.24
CA GLY A 37 19.55 4.84 -24.96
C GLY A 37 19.98 4.59 -23.52
N PHE A 38 19.46 3.58 -22.82
CA PHE A 38 20.06 3.10 -21.56
C PHE A 38 20.15 1.57 -21.43
N ALA A 39 20.08 0.86 -22.56
CA ALA A 39 20.40 -0.57 -22.63
C ALA A 39 21.84 -0.76 -23.13
N ALA A 40 22.85 -0.40 -22.31
CA ALA A 40 24.23 -0.90 -22.43
C ALA A 40 25.19 -0.14 -21.48
N ALA A 41 25.12 -0.42 -20.18
CA ALA A 41 26.29 -0.32 -19.30
C ALA A 41 25.94 -1.10 -18.03
N GLY A 42 26.69 -2.17 -17.75
CA GLY A 42 26.55 -2.96 -16.53
C GLY A 42 26.85 -2.11 -15.29
N MET A 43 25.85 -1.39 -14.80
CA MET A 43 25.91 -0.70 -13.53
C MET A 43 25.57 -1.70 -12.42
N PRO A 44 26.44 -1.88 -11.41
CA PRO A 44 26.09 -2.66 -10.24
C PRO A 44 24.86 -2.04 -9.57
N SER A 45 23.93 -2.90 -9.15
CA SER A 45 22.76 -2.52 -8.37
C SER A 45 23.18 -1.65 -7.20
N ILE A 46 22.76 -0.37 -7.22
CA ILE A 46 23.01 0.57 -6.13
C ILE A 46 22.20 0.08 -4.91
N PRO A 47 22.84 -0.30 -3.78
CA PRO A 47 22.14 -0.50 -2.53
C PRO A 47 21.50 0.84 -2.16
N GLY A 48 20.20 0.84 -1.81
CA GLY A 48 19.42 2.06 -1.58
C GLY A 48 20.21 3.12 -0.84
N VAL A 49 20.60 4.19 -1.56
CA VAL A 49 21.29 5.32 -0.98
C VAL A 49 20.26 6.05 -0.15
N ALA A 50 20.35 5.88 1.17
CA ALA A 50 19.72 6.81 2.10
C ALA A 50 20.30 8.19 1.80
N VAL A 51 19.47 9.09 1.26
CA VAL A 51 19.83 10.50 1.10
C VAL A 51 20.13 11.04 2.51
N PRO A 52 21.32 11.58 2.77
CA PRO A 52 21.66 12.12 4.09
C PRO A 52 20.61 13.16 4.51
N GLY A 53 19.89 12.88 5.60
CA GLY A 53 18.82 13.74 6.12
C GLY A 53 17.38 13.27 5.85
N GLN A 54 17.15 12.26 5.02
CA GLN A 54 15.85 11.57 4.98
C GLN A 54 15.82 10.50 6.08
N ARG A 55 15.15 10.79 7.20
CA ARG A 55 14.73 9.73 8.13
C ARG A 55 13.82 8.78 7.36
N ALA A 56 14.06 7.48 7.45
CA ALA A 56 13.15 6.48 6.90
C ALA A 56 11.80 6.64 7.61
N LEU A 57 10.75 6.96 6.85
CA LEU A 57 9.39 7.10 7.39
C LEU A 57 8.83 5.77 7.95
N PHE A 58 9.48 4.66 7.61
CA PHE A 58 9.12 3.30 8.02
C PHE A 58 10.37 2.53 8.43
N GLU A 59 10.37 2.00 9.64
CA GLU A 59 11.31 0.96 10.05
C GLU A 59 10.51 -0.32 10.33
N SER A 60 10.73 -1.37 9.53
CA SER A 60 10.12 -2.66 9.77
C SER A 60 11.16 -3.68 10.22
N LYS A 61 10.80 -4.56 11.15
CA LYS A 61 11.66 -5.62 11.67
C LYS A 61 10.87 -6.90 11.81
N VAL A 62 11.45 -8.01 11.38
CA VAL A 62 10.95 -9.34 11.73
C VAL A 62 11.39 -9.61 13.16
N ALA A 63 10.43 -9.76 14.06
CA ALA A 63 10.70 -10.00 15.47
C ALA A 63 11.25 -11.42 15.65
N ALA A 64 12.44 -11.52 16.23
CA ALA A 64 13.02 -12.80 16.61
C ALA A 64 12.35 -13.31 17.90
N SER A 65 12.11 -14.63 17.95
CA SER A 65 11.65 -15.29 19.18
C SER A 65 12.79 -15.36 20.19
N GLU A 66 12.53 -14.93 21.42
CA GLU A 66 13.47 -14.96 22.55
C GLU A 66 13.28 -16.22 23.43
N GLY A 67 12.36 -17.13 23.05
CA GLY A 67 12.04 -18.35 23.78
C GLY A 67 10.56 -18.44 24.15
N SER A 68 10.25 -19.27 25.15
CA SER A 68 8.86 -19.51 25.57
C SER A 68 8.67 -19.62 27.07
N VAL A 69 7.55 -19.08 27.58
CA VAL A 69 7.17 -19.13 29.00
C VAL A 69 5.72 -19.59 29.18
N ALA A 70 5.38 -20.10 30.37
CA ALA A 70 4.00 -20.46 30.71
C ALA A 70 3.16 -19.19 30.97
N PRO A 71 1.88 -19.14 30.57
CA PRO A 71 1.00 -18.02 30.91
C PRO A 71 0.78 -17.95 32.42
N GLN A 72 1.11 -16.82 33.04
CA GLN A 72 0.90 -16.59 34.49
C GLN A 72 -0.17 -15.52 34.80
N ALA A 73 -0.60 -14.77 33.80
CA ALA A 73 -1.56 -13.68 33.92
C ALA A 73 -2.65 -13.76 32.83
N ALA A 74 -3.67 -12.91 32.92
CA ALA A 74 -4.61 -12.71 31.82
C ALA A 74 -3.92 -12.00 30.64
N PRO A 75 -4.35 -12.24 29.38
CA PRO A 75 -3.81 -11.52 28.24
C PRO A 75 -4.13 -10.03 28.33
N ALA A 76 -3.17 -9.18 27.98
CA ALA A 76 -3.33 -7.73 27.84
C ALA A 76 -4.22 -7.38 26.63
N ALA A 77 -4.18 -8.20 25.58
CA ALA A 77 -5.06 -8.08 24.43
C ALA A 77 -5.44 -9.45 23.86
N GLU A 78 -6.65 -9.54 23.31
CA GLU A 78 -7.13 -10.71 22.57
C GLU A 78 -7.72 -10.26 21.23
N ALA A 79 -7.43 -11.00 20.17
CA ALA A 79 -7.97 -10.76 18.83
C ALA A 79 -8.43 -12.07 18.18
N ASP A 80 -9.58 -12.02 17.52
CA ASP A 80 -10.08 -13.15 16.73
C ASP A 80 -9.32 -13.20 15.39
N LEU A 81 -8.54 -14.26 15.18
CA LEU A 81 -7.67 -14.37 14.00
C LEU A 81 -8.48 -14.49 12.72
N LYS A 82 -9.66 -15.12 12.76
CA LYS A 82 -10.52 -15.30 11.58
C LYS A 82 -11.12 -13.97 11.14
N ALA A 83 -11.58 -13.14 12.08
CA ALA A 83 -12.10 -11.82 11.80
C ALA A 83 -11.01 -10.83 11.34
N LEU A 84 -9.79 -10.98 11.85
CA LEU A 84 -8.68 -10.11 11.53
C LEU A 84 -7.99 -10.47 10.20
N LEU A 85 -8.03 -11.75 9.79
CA LEU A 85 -7.33 -12.24 8.61
C LEU A 85 -7.66 -11.42 7.36
N ASN A 86 -6.66 -10.73 6.82
CA ASN A 86 -6.76 -9.90 5.62
C ASN A 86 -7.86 -8.82 5.67
N SER A 87 -8.40 -8.49 6.85
CA SER A 87 -9.49 -7.51 6.98
C SER A 87 -9.11 -6.15 6.40
N HIS A 88 -7.84 -5.77 6.60
CA HIS A 88 -7.21 -4.58 6.10
C HIS A 88 -7.29 -4.46 4.56
N LEU A 89 -7.27 -5.56 3.81
CA LEU A 89 -7.35 -5.54 2.34
C LEU A 89 -8.69 -5.06 1.79
N LYS A 90 -9.74 -5.02 2.62
CA LYS A 90 -11.11 -4.57 2.25
C LYS A 90 -11.63 -3.39 3.06
N ALA A 91 -10.80 -2.78 3.91
CA ALA A 91 -11.25 -1.78 4.88
C ALA A 91 -10.69 -0.36 4.65
N GLN A 92 -9.82 -0.16 3.66
CA GLN A 92 -8.91 0.98 3.65
C GLN A 92 -9.35 2.13 2.74
N LEU A 93 -9.23 1.97 1.42
CA LEU A 93 -9.59 3.01 0.47
C LEU A 93 -10.33 2.39 -0.71
N THR A 94 -11.30 3.08 -1.26
CA THR A 94 -12.10 2.56 -2.38
C THR A 94 -12.10 3.50 -3.55
N VAL A 95 -11.90 2.94 -4.75
CA VAL A 95 -12.13 3.60 -6.04
C VAL A 95 -13.16 2.79 -6.83
N THR A 96 -13.65 3.35 -7.94
CA THR A 96 -14.57 2.63 -8.83
C THR A 96 -13.83 2.32 -10.13
N LEU A 97 -13.66 1.04 -10.45
CA LEU A 97 -13.04 0.58 -11.70
C LEU A 97 -14.05 -0.29 -12.45
N GLY A 98 -14.38 0.05 -13.69
CA GLY A 98 -15.35 -0.68 -14.50
C GLY A 98 -16.74 -0.77 -13.84
N GLY A 99 -17.14 0.27 -13.09
CA GLY A 99 -18.39 0.29 -12.32
C GLY A 99 -18.41 -0.56 -11.05
N LYS A 100 -17.32 -1.27 -10.73
CA LYS A 100 -17.19 -2.07 -9.51
C LYS A 100 -16.41 -1.33 -8.43
N LYS A 101 -16.85 -1.50 -7.18
CA LYS A 101 -16.09 -1.03 -6.02
C LYS A 101 -14.77 -1.80 -5.96
N THR A 102 -13.68 -1.06 -5.84
CA THR A 102 -12.33 -1.61 -5.80
C THR A 102 -11.63 -1.12 -4.56
N TYR A 103 -11.20 -2.06 -3.71
CA TYR A 103 -10.48 -1.79 -2.48
C TYR A 103 -8.98 -1.70 -2.78
N ILE A 104 -8.37 -0.61 -2.34
CA ILE A 104 -6.95 -0.33 -2.48
C ILE A 104 -6.32 -0.41 -1.11
N SER A 105 -5.29 -1.23 -1.00
CA SER A 105 -4.61 -1.56 0.25
C SER A 105 -3.11 -1.79 0.02
N GLY A 106 -2.39 -2.09 1.10
CA GLY A 106 -0.98 -2.46 1.06
C GLY A 106 -0.73 -3.68 1.93
N VAL A 107 0.22 -4.51 1.52
CA VAL A 107 0.68 -5.69 2.26
C VAL A 107 2.20 -5.78 2.18
N PHE A 108 2.83 -6.35 3.21
CA PHE A 108 4.27 -6.60 3.24
C PHE A 108 4.56 -8.09 3.07
N ASP A 109 5.66 -8.43 2.42
CA ASP A 109 6.24 -9.77 2.57
C ASP A 109 7.18 -9.84 3.79
N ARG A 110 7.72 -11.03 4.04
CA ARG A 110 8.66 -11.29 5.14
C ARG A 110 10.02 -10.64 4.93
N GLN A 111 10.35 -10.33 3.69
CA GLN A 111 11.54 -9.60 3.27
C GLN A 111 11.31 -8.08 3.34
N GLN A 112 10.16 -7.65 3.86
CA GLN A 112 9.78 -6.25 4.05
C GLN A 112 9.57 -5.48 2.75
N ASN A 113 9.37 -6.18 1.63
CA ASN A 113 8.94 -5.56 0.39
C ASN A 113 7.48 -5.13 0.52
N ALA A 114 7.19 -3.91 0.09
CA ALA A 114 5.84 -3.38 0.07
C ALA A 114 5.13 -3.71 -1.26
N PHE A 115 3.89 -4.18 -1.15
CA PHE A 115 3.03 -4.48 -2.28
C PHE A 115 1.75 -3.66 -2.20
N LEU A 116 1.33 -3.11 -3.34
CA LEU A 116 0.00 -2.59 -3.56
C LEU A 116 -0.97 -3.77 -3.73
N SER A 117 -2.07 -3.76 -2.99
CA SER A 117 -3.17 -4.70 -3.16
C SER A 117 -4.36 -3.99 -3.79
N ILE A 118 -4.89 -4.55 -4.88
CA ILE A 118 -6.10 -4.10 -5.56
C ILE A 118 -7.12 -5.24 -5.52
N TRP A 119 -8.16 -5.10 -4.71
CA TRP A 119 -9.23 -6.08 -4.60
C TRP A 119 -10.50 -5.54 -5.24
N ILE A 120 -10.89 -6.09 -6.39
CA ILE A 120 -12.14 -5.73 -7.05
C ILE A 120 -13.28 -6.53 -6.44
N GLU A 121 -14.40 -5.86 -6.17
CA GLU A 121 -15.59 -6.51 -5.61
C GLU A 121 -16.08 -7.67 -6.48
N GLY A 122 -16.33 -8.81 -5.82
CA GLY A 122 -16.69 -10.07 -6.47
C GLY A 122 -15.51 -10.96 -6.87
N GLU A 123 -14.27 -10.46 -6.84
CA GLU A 123 -13.09 -11.29 -7.11
C GLU A 123 -12.66 -12.11 -5.89
N ALA A 124 -12.14 -13.32 -6.15
CA ALA A 124 -11.73 -14.26 -5.10
C ALA A 124 -10.49 -13.82 -4.32
N ALA A 125 -9.57 -13.10 -4.97
CA ALA A 125 -8.31 -12.64 -4.41
C ALA A 125 -7.91 -11.27 -4.99
N PRO A 126 -7.10 -10.48 -4.28
CA PRO A 126 -6.57 -9.24 -4.82
C PRO A 126 -5.49 -9.49 -5.88
N VAL A 127 -5.29 -8.51 -6.76
CA VAL A 127 -4.10 -8.41 -7.60
C VAL A 127 -3.04 -7.62 -6.83
N LEU A 128 -1.83 -8.19 -6.76
CA LEU A 128 -0.71 -7.61 -6.01
C LEU A 128 0.34 -7.07 -6.96
N PHE A 129 0.85 -5.88 -6.67
CA PHE A 129 1.96 -5.28 -7.40
C PHE A 129 3.06 -4.86 -6.43
N ASN A 130 4.30 -5.25 -6.73
CA ASN A 130 5.44 -4.74 -5.99
C ASN A 130 5.58 -3.23 -6.25
N ILE A 131 5.61 -2.41 -5.20
CA ILE A 131 5.67 -0.94 -5.34
C ILE A 131 6.93 -0.51 -6.08
N LYS A 132 8.08 -1.13 -5.80
CA LYS A 132 9.34 -0.85 -6.51
C LYS A 132 9.19 -1.19 -8.00
N GLY A 133 8.59 -2.34 -8.31
CA GLY A 133 8.31 -2.74 -9.69
C GLY A 133 7.42 -1.73 -10.43
N LEU A 134 6.42 -1.16 -9.77
CA LEU A 134 5.54 -0.12 -10.34
C LEU A 134 6.24 1.21 -10.62
N MET A 135 7.41 1.48 -10.03
CA MET A 135 8.22 2.65 -10.38
C MET A 135 8.98 2.45 -11.70
N GLU A 136 9.25 1.20 -12.05
CA GLU A 136 10.05 0.83 -13.22
C GLU A 136 9.15 0.50 -14.42
N LYS A 137 7.98 -0.10 -14.17
CA LYS A 137 7.06 -0.55 -15.21
C LYS A 137 5.61 -0.51 -14.74
N GLU A 138 4.73 -0.13 -15.67
CA GLU A 138 3.28 -0.17 -15.47
C GLU A 138 2.79 -1.60 -15.22
N GLY A 139 1.91 -1.73 -14.23
CA GLY A 139 1.09 -2.91 -13.99
C GLY A 139 -0.21 -2.88 -14.77
N SER A 140 -0.99 -3.96 -14.68
CA SER A 140 -2.33 -3.98 -15.26
C SER A 140 -3.29 -4.80 -14.42
N VAL A 141 -4.50 -4.26 -14.25
CA VAL A 141 -5.60 -4.93 -13.56
C VAL A 141 -6.84 -4.94 -14.44
N GLN A 142 -7.64 -6.00 -14.34
CA GLN A 142 -8.87 -6.17 -15.11
C GLN A 142 -10.07 -6.06 -14.16
N SER A 143 -11.07 -5.25 -14.50
CA SER A 143 -12.36 -5.18 -13.81
C SER A 143 -13.48 -5.55 -14.79
N GLY A 144 -13.94 -6.81 -14.73
CA GLY A 144 -14.86 -7.35 -15.73
C GLY A 144 -14.24 -7.36 -17.13
N SER A 145 -14.88 -6.70 -18.09
CA SER A 145 -14.34 -6.54 -19.46
C SER A 145 -13.39 -5.35 -19.61
N THR A 146 -13.26 -4.48 -18.61
CA THR A 146 -12.46 -3.26 -18.68
C THR A 146 -11.06 -3.48 -18.13
N GLY A 147 -10.04 -3.20 -18.93
CA GLY A 147 -8.64 -3.26 -18.50
C GLY A 147 -8.12 -1.89 -18.09
N TYR A 148 -7.33 -1.86 -17.01
CA TYR A 148 -6.67 -0.66 -16.48
C TYR A 148 -5.15 -0.84 -16.50
N LYS A 149 -4.43 0.24 -16.83
CA LYS A 149 -3.01 0.40 -16.53
C LYS A 149 -2.88 0.89 -15.09
N VAL A 150 -1.89 0.40 -14.37
CA VAL A 150 -1.61 0.78 -12.98
C VAL A 150 -0.19 1.31 -12.90
N TYR A 151 0.01 2.52 -12.44
CA TYR A 151 1.36 3.10 -12.33
C TYR A 151 1.50 4.02 -11.12
N LEU A 152 2.75 4.24 -10.70
CA LEU A 152 3.08 5.15 -9.60
C LEU A 152 3.58 6.48 -10.16
N GLU A 153 2.83 7.56 -9.91
CA GLU A 153 3.32 8.93 -10.06
C GLU A 153 4.16 9.29 -8.82
N ALA A 154 5.45 8.93 -8.85
CA ALA A 154 6.37 9.22 -7.76
C ALA A 154 6.60 10.73 -7.60
N ASN A 155 6.62 11.19 -6.34
CA ASN A 155 7.07 12.54 -5.98
C ASN A 155 8.31 12.42 -5.07
N PRO A 156 9.53 12.44 -5.63
CA PRO A 156 10.76 12.22 -4.86
C PRO A 156 10.99 13.23 -3.73
N LEU A 157 10.52 14.46 -3.91
CA LEU A 157 10.66 15.52 -2.91
C LEU A 157 9.61 15.43 -1.80
N GLN A 158 8.45 14.82 -2.09
CA GLN A 158 7.33 14.67 -1.16
C GLN A 158 6.70 13.28 -1.32
N PRO A 159 7.35 12.21 -0.82
CA PRO A 159 6.93 10.83 -1.09
C PRO A 159 5.47 10.53 -0.73
N LEU A 160 4.96 11.10 0.37
CA LEU A 160 3.56 10.94 0.80
C LEU A 160 2.54 11.59 -0.16
N LYS A 161 2.99 12.49 -1.05
CA LYS A 161 2.17 13.09 -2.11
C LYS A 161 2.25 12.32 -3.44
N SER A 162 3.03 11.24 -3.51
CA SER A 162 3.00 10.33 -4.66
C SER A 162 1.60 9.77 -4.86
N LYS A 163 1.26 9.41 -6.10
CA LYS A 163 -0.06 8.85 -6.42
C LYS A 163 0.06 7.50 -7.10
N ILE A 164 -0.88 6.62 -6.81
CA ILE A 164 -1.16 5.43 -7.59
C ILE A 164 -2.28 5.81 -8.56
N ALA A 165 -2.04 5.65 -9.85
CA ALA A 165 -2.99 5.97 -10.90
C ALA A 165 -3.52 4.70 -11.56
N PHE A 166 -4.80 4.74 -11.93
CA PHE A 166 -5.51 3.71 -12.67
C PHE A 166 -6.08 4.35 -13.92
N GLU A 167 -5.48 4.07 -15.07
CA GLU A 167 -5.90 4.62 -16.36
C GLU A 167 -6.63 3.54 -17.17
N ASN A 168 -7.83 3.84 -17.64
CA ASN A 168 -8.60 2.92 -18.47
C ASN A 168 -7.94 2.76 -19.84
N LYS A 169 -7.61 1.52 -20.22
CA LYS A 169 -6.91 1.22 -21.49
C LYS A 169 -7.71 1.59 -22.75
N ALA A 170 -9.04 1.64 -22.64
CA ALA A 170 -9.92 1.97 -23.76
C ALA A 170 -10.28 3.47 -23.81
N ASN A 171 -10.06 4.21 -22.73
CA ASN A 171 -10.35 5.63 -22.61
C ASN A 171 -9.33 6.30 -21.66
N GLU A 172 -8.25 6.83 -22.21
CA GLU A 172 -7.14 7.38 -21.41
C GLU A 172 -7.55 8.61 -20.57
N ASP A 173 -8.69 9.24 -20.84
CA ASP A 173 -9.24 10.32 -20.01
C ASP A 173 -9.91 9.82 -18.71
N ASP A 174 -10.25 8.53 -18.62
CA ASP A 174 -10.78 7.89 -17.40
C ASP A 174 -9.62 7.46 -16.49
N VAL A 175 -9.13 8.41 -15.70
CA VAL A 175 -8.05 8.22 -14.73
C VAL A 175 -8.58 8.36 -13.30
N GLN A 176 -8.44 7.28 -12.51
CA GLN A 176 -8.66 7.31 -11.07
C GLN A 176 -7.31 7.41 -10.35
N THR A 177 -7.20 8.24 -9.31
CA THR A 177 -5.94 8.38 -8.55
C THR A 177 -6.13 8.23 -7.06
N VAL A 178 -5.13 7.62 -6.42
CA VAL A 178 -5.04 7.43 -4.98
C VAL A 178 -3.74 8.05 -4.48
N ARG A 179 -3.82 8.97 -3.53
CA ARG A 179 -2.61 9.51 -2.87
C ARG A 179 -2.04 8.49 -1.89
N LEU A 180 -0.72 8.28 -1.92
CA LEU A 180 -0.04 7.33 -1.06
C LEU A 180 -0.22 7.66 0.43
N GLY A 181 -0.12 8.93 0.82
CA GLY A 181 -0.39 9.33 2.22
C GLY A 181 -1.81 9.00 2.68
N ASN A 182 -2.81 9.15 1.82
CA ASN A 182 -4.19 8.79 2.17
C ASN A 182 -4.35 7.27 2.31
N LEU A 183 -3.71 6.51 1.42
CA LEU A 183 -3.68 5.05 1.50
C LEU A 183 -3.08 4.62 2.84
N LEU A 184 -1.88 5.10 3.18
CA LEU A 184 -1.16 4.77 4.41
C LEU A 184 -1.98 5.11 5.67
N ASN A 185 -2.59 6.30 5.72
CA ASN A 185 -3.47 6.68 6.84
C ASN A 185 -4.68 5.74 6.97
N ALA A 186 -5.27 5.32 5.84
CA ALA A 186 -6.37 4.37 5.84
C ALA A 186 -5.92 2.98 6.29
N ILE A 187 -4.71 2.54 5.90
CA ILE A 187 -4.10 1.30 6.39
C ILE A 187 -3.98 1.34 7.91
N GLU A 188 -3.33 2.38 8.43
CA GLU A 188 -3.13 2.59 9.86
C GLU A 188 -4.46 2.55 10.62
N ALA A 189 -5.48 3.26 10.12
CA ALA A 189 -6.80 3.34 10.75
C ALA A 189 -7.55 2.01 10.77
N SER A 190 -7.29 1.10 9.81
CA SER A 190 -7.97 -0.20 9.71
C SER A 190 -7.49 -1.25 10.72
N GLY A 191 -6.33 -1.03 11.35
CA GLY A 191 -5.79 -1.97 12.34
C GLY A 191 -6.54 -1.93 13.67
N GLN A 192 -6.70 -3.11 14.29
CA GLN A 192 -7.26 -3.22 15.63
C GLN A 192 -6.35 -2.53 16.63
N VAL A 193 -6.87 -1.63 17.45
CA VAL A 193 -6.08 -0.98 18.51
C VAL A 193 -5.84 -1.97 19.65
N VAL A 194 -4.59 -2.12 20.04
CA VAL A 194 -4.19 -2.87 21.24
C VAL A 194 -3.22 -2.04 22.08
N ALA A 195 -3.50 -1.91 23.38
CA ALA A 195 -2.61 -1.25 24.31
C ALA A 195 -1.61 -2.28 24.85
N LEU A 196 -0.32 -2.06 24.64
CA LEU A 196 0.74 -2.96 25.06
C LEU A 196 1.91 -2.13 25.59
N THR A 197 2.39 -2.47 26.79
CA THR A 197 3.58 -1.91 27.42
C THR A 197 3.52 -0.37 27.53
N GLY A 198 2.33 0.18 27.76
CA GLY A 198 2.07 1.62 27.80
C GLY A 198 2.10 2.33 26.43
N GLN A 199 2.01 1.58 25.33
CA GLN A 199 1.95 2.09 23.96
C GLN A 199 0.70 1.59 23.24
N SER A 200 0.23 2.33 22.23
CA SER A 200 -0.94 1.95 21.41
C SER A 200 -0.48 1.42 20.06
N TYR A 201 -0.67 0.14 19.82
CA TYR A 201 -0.33 -0.51 18.56
C TYR A 201 -1.57 -0.74 17.70
N ARG A 202 -1.37 -0.72 16.39
CA ARG A 202 -2.28 -1.25 15.40
C ARG A 202 -1.89 -2.69 15.09
N LEU A 203 -2.79 -3.61 15.41
CA LEU A 203 -2.65 -5.04 15.17
C LEU A 203 -3.28 -5.41 13.81
N PHE A 204 -2.51 -6.15 13.02
CA PHE A 204 -2.94 -6.76 11.76
C PHE A 204 -2.58 -8.24 11.74
N TYR A 205 -3.35 -9.01 10.99
CA TYR A 205 -3.05 -10.42 10.72
C TYR A 205 -3.39 -10.71 9.26
N PHE A 206 -2.41 -11.23 8.52
CA PHE A 206 -2.52 -11.35 7.07
C PHE A 206 -1.75 -12.53 6.50
N GLN A 207 -2.16 -12.96 5.32
CA GLN A 207 -1.41 -13.91 4.51
C GLN A 207 -0.17 -13.23 3.94
N ASP A 208 0.97 -13.91 4.04
CA ASP A 208 2.20 -13.45 3.42
C ASP A 208 2.06 -13.42 1.89
N VAL A 209 3.02 -12.78 1.23
CA VAL A 209 3.08 -12.73 -0.23
C VAL A 209 4.07 -13.79 -0.73
N MET A 210 3.76 -14.42 -1.86
CA MET A 210 4.69 -15.31 -2.56
C MET A 210 4.67 -15.07 -4.06
N GLU A 211 5.75 -15.45 -4.74
CA GLU A 211 5.76 -15.55 -6.20
C GLU A 211 5.30 -16.95 -6.63
N SER A 212 4.37 -17.00 -7.57
CA SER A 212 3.81 -18.23 -8.12
C SER A 212 3.56 -18.04 -9.61
N GLY A 213 4.26 -18.82 -10.45
CA GLY A 213 4.07 -18.79 -11.91
C GLY A 213 4.35 -17.42 -12.53
N GLY A 214 5.33 -16.67 -12.02
CA GLY A 214 5.68 -15.32 -12.49
C GLY A 214 4.70 -14.23 -12.07
N SER A 215 3.76 -14.54 -11.16
CA SER A 215 2.83 -13.58 -10.56
C SER A 215 2.99 -13.54 -9.06
N VAL A 216 2.70 -12.38 -8.47
CA VAL A 216 2.73 -12.17 -7.02
C VAL A 216 1.32 -12.42 -6.46
N VAL A 217 1.20 -13.33 -5.49
CA VAL A 217 -0.08 -13.75 -4.91
C VAL A 217 -0.01 -13.84 -3.39
N LEU A 218 -1.16 -13.87 -2.72
CA LEU A 218 -1.23 -14.20 -1.30
C LEU A 218 -0.90 -15.69 -1.10
N ASN A 219 0.00 -15.97 -0.16
CA ASN A 219 0.40 -17.31 0.22
C ASN A 219 -0.64 -17.92 1.17
N PRO A 220 -1.35 -19.00 0.77
CA PRO A 220 -2.37 -19.60 1.61
C PRO A 220 -1.82 -20.29 2.86
N ASN A 221 -0.54 -20.65 2.85
CA ASN A 221 0.11 -21.49 3.86
C ASN A 221 0.98 -20.70 4.85
N SER A 222 1.04 -19.38 4.69
CA SER A 222 1.99 -18.54 5.42
C SER A 222 1.28 -17.26 5.85
N ARG A 223 1.37 -16.94 7.14
CA ARG A 223 0.70 -15.78 7.72
C ARG A 223 1.63 -15.05 8.68
N THR A 224 1.38 -13.76 8.83
CA THR A 224 2.15 -12.87 9.67
C THR A 224 1.22 -11.99 10.49
N ILE A 225 1.60 -11.78 11.74
CA ILE A 225 1.03 -10.78 12.62
C ILE A 225 1.89 -9.52 12.49
N ALA A 226 1.28 -8.36 12.28
CA ALA A 226 2.00 -7.09 12.36
C ALA A 226 1.48 -6.25 13.52
N LEU A 227 2.42 -5.71 14.30
CA LEU A 227 2.18 -4.67 15.28
C LEU A 227 2.82 -3.39 14.76
N ILE A 228 2.00 -2.37 14.54
CA ILE A 228 2.47 -1.06 14.04
C ILE A 228 2.27 -0.02 15.14
N LEU A 229 3.36 0.65 15.52
CA LEU A 229 3.35 1.77 16.45
C LEU A 229 3.77 3.04 15.71
N LYS A 230 3.06 4.14 16.00
CA LYS A 230 3.46 5.47 15.55
C LYS A 230 4.01 6.25 16.74
N ASP A 231 5.24 6.75 16.61
CA ASP A 231 5.92 7.58 17.60
C ASP A 231 6.33 8.91 16.93
N GLY A 232 5.50 9.93 17.13
CA GLY A 232 5.61 11.19 16.38
C GLY A 232 5.41 10.98 14.87
N ASP A 233 6.44 11.31 14.10
CA ASP A 233 6.47 11.14 12.63
C ASP A 233 7.06 9.77 12.21
N GLU A 234 7.50 8.95 13.14
CA GLU A 234 8.12 7.65 12.87
C GLU A 234 7.11 6.50 13.02
N MET A 235 7.15 5.54 12.11
CA MET A 235 6.39 4.30 12.19
C MET A 235 7.31 3.10 12.39
N HIS A 236 7.07 2.37 13.48
CA HIS A 236 7.75 1.12 13.81
C HIS A 236 6.83 -0.06 13.53
N VAL A 237 7.28 -0.97 12.68
CA VAL A 237 6.52 -2.16 12.27
C VAL A 237 7.24 -3.41 12.77
N PHE A 238 6.55 -4.22 13.57
CA PHE A 238 7.04 -5.49 14.07
C PHE A 238 6.28 -6.62 13.41
N LEU A 239 6.97 -7.42 12.60
CA LEU A 239 6.41 -8.57 11.88
C LEU A 239 6.73 -9.84 12.66
N ILE A 240 5.69 -10.57 13.07
CA ILE A 240 5.79 -11.84 13.80
C ILE A 240 5.20 -12.93 12.89
N PRO A 241 6.04 -13.77 12.26
CA PRO A 241 5.57 -14.93 11.51
C PRO A 241 4.75 -15.87 12.41
N GLU A 242 3.59 -16.32 11.92
CA GLU A 242 2.67 -17.14 12.73
C GLU A 242 3.31 -18.45 13.20
N GLU A 243 4.19 -19.06 12.41
CA GLU A 243 4.88 -20.30 12.77
C GLU A 243 5.83 -20.15 13.98
N ASN A 244 6.20 -18.92 14.34
CA ASN A 244 6.98 -18.63 15.54
C ASN A 244 6.11 -18.50 16.79
N VAL A 245 4.78 -18.48 16.64
CA VAL A 245 3.81 -18.33 17.73
C VAL A 245 3.30 -19.71 18.12
N ALA A 246 3.69 -20.17 19.30
CA ALA A 246 3.24 -21.45 19.82
C ALA A 246 1.75 -21.41 20.23
N SER A 247 1.10 -22.56 20.16
CA SER A 247 -0.31 -22.69 20.56
C SER A 247 -0.49 -23.03 22.04
N ASP A 248 0.50 -23.68 22.64
CA ASP A 248 0.48 -24.24 24.00
C ASP A 248 1.26 -23.42 25.03
N LYS A 249 2.08 -22.46 24.58
CA LYS A 249 2.94 -21.62 25.42
C LYS A 249 3.06 -20.21 24.86
N LEU A 250 3.55 -19.26 25.66
CA LEU A 250 3.82 -17.90 25.20
C LEU A 250 5.13 -17.88 24.43
N SER A 251 5.12 -17.55 23.14
CA SER A 251 6.32 -17.17 22.39
C SER A 251 6.70 -15.73 22.74
N VAL A 252 7.95 -15.48 23.12
CA VAL A 252 8.40 -14.17 23.57
C VAL A 252 9.03 -13.38 22.43
N PHE A 253 8.59 -12.13 22.24
CA PHE A 253 9.11 -11.23 21.20
C PHE A 253 9.50 -9.88 21.78
N LYS A 254 10.52 -9.25 21.20
CA LYS A 254 10.88 -7.85 21.48
C LYS A 254 10.07 -6.91 20.57
N VAL A 255 9.54 -5.86 21.16
CA VAL A 255 8.86 -4.75 20.48
C VAL A 255 9.58 -3.44 20.80
N TYR A 256 8.92 -2.31 20.56
CA TYR A 256 9.50 -0.97 20.69
C TYR A 256 10.20 -0.75 22.05
N LYS A 257 11.41 -0.15 22.00
CA LYS A 257 12.30 0.07 23.15
C LYS A 257 12.66 -1.21 23.93
N ASP A 258 12.90 -2.31 23.21
CA ASP A 258 13.30 -3.62 23.74
C ASP A 258 12.35 -4.24 24.77
N LYS A 259 11.11 -3.72 24.84
CA LYS A 259 10.08 -4.29 25.70
C LYS A 259 9.67 -5.66 25.19
N LYS A 260 9.31 -6.55 26.11
CA LYS A 260 8.95 -7.93 25.78
C LYS A 260 7.45 -8.12 25.84
N ILE A 261 6.93 -8.86 24.86
CA ILE A 261 5.56 -9.36 24.87
C ILE A 261 5.56 -10.87 24.72
N GLY A 262 4.61 -11.53 25.37
CA GLY A 262 4.28 -12.92 25.11
C GLY A 262 3.14 -12.99 24.10
N VAL A 263 3.26 -13.84 23.10
CA VAL A 263 2.23 -14.05 22.07
C VAL A 263 1.89 -15.53 22.01
N GLN A 264 0.59 -15.83 21.97
CA GLN A 264 0.07 -17.19 21.88
C GLN A 264 -1.07 -17.26 20.87
N ASN A 265 -1.11 -18.33 20.08
CA ASN A 265 -2.23 -18.66 19.21
C ASN A 265 -3.08 -19.78 19.83
N ALA A 266 -4.13 -19.42 20.56
CA ALA A 266 -4.97 -20.36 21.29
C ALA A 266 -6.41 -20.35 20.76
N ALA A 267 -6.87 -21.50 20.25
CA ALA A 267 -8.25 -21.71 19.80
C ALA A 267 -8.74 -20.67 18.76
N GLY A 268 -7.88 -20.31 17.80
CA GLY A 268 -8.22 -19.33 16.76
C GLY A 268 -8.18 -17.88 17.23
N LYS A 269 -7.63 -17.62 18.42
CA LYS A 269 -7.43 -16.28 18.96
C LYS A 269 -5.95 -16.00 19.17
N LEU A 270 -5.56 -14.78 18.81
CA LEU A 270 -4.28 -14.23 19.21
C LEU A 270 -4.40 -13.66 20.61
N ARG A 271 -3.58 -14.14 21.52
CA ARG A 271 -3.46 -13.61 22.88
C ARG A 271 -2.10 -12.96 23.04
N ILE A 272 -2.10 -11.72 23.52
CA ILE A 272 -0.88 -10.94 23.74
C ILE A 272 -0.79 -10.61 25.22
N TYR A 273 0.38 -10.85 25.80
CA TYR A 273 0.70 -10.68 27.20
C TYR A 273 1.83 -9.66 27.36
N GLU A 274 1.77 -8.86 28.40
CA GLU A 274 2.90 -8.06 28.85
C GLU A 274 3.79 -8.92 29.76
N LEU A 275 5.11 -8.77 29.63
CA LEU A 275 6.12 -9.52 30.38
C LEU A 275 7.04 -8.59 31.17
#